data_AF-A0A9P3NAH4-F1
#
_entry.id   AF-A0A9P3NAH4-F1
#
_cell.length_a   1.000
_cell.length_b   1.000
_cell.length_c   1.000
_cell.angle_alpha   90.00
_cell.angle_beta   90.00
_cell.angle_gamma   90.00
#
_symmetry.space_group_name_H-M   'P 1'
#
loop_
_entity.id
_entity.type
_entity.pdbx_description
1 polymer ?
#
loop_
_entity_poly.entity_id
_entity_poly.type
_entity_poly.pdbx_seq_one_letter_code
_entity_poly.pdbx_strand_id
1 'polypeptide(L)'
;MTTSALSVGLAVLFVLFTAAAAIVRVVQGRLPALRLVPDVSSWQAVLAIFTVVPVMTNAFICHYNVQPIYRELKDSPACLHPGATMERAAGLSQAICTGLYATTALFAYLLFGDSTAADVLANYDQDLGLSQAMDDIVRVGYIVHLLLVFPIVHFPLRLTADILLFPRARLPLWRSQRRFFWLTAATMGLILGCGLLVPDIYALFSLLGAIVAVSIGFTFPALLALLTPGLTLSSTERVAVWCMLVVGVTVSITGVASDVIVACQWLSGLHQPSPAHPSNASLLLNSSSLPLAQVWPARH
;
A
#
# COMPACT_ATOMS: atom_id res chain seq x y z
N MET A 1 -2.91 1.22 -22.09
CA MET A 1 -3.59 -0.08 -21.94
C MET A 1 -2.63 -1.26 -21.82
N THR A 2 -1.53 -1.33 -22.58
CA THR A 2 -0.58 -2.46 -22.51
C THR A 2 0.20 -2.54 -21.20
N THR A 3 0.63 -1.41 -20.64
CA THR A 3 1.43 -1.36 -19.40
C THR A 3 0.63 -1.73 -18.14
N SER A 4 -0.64 -1.32 -18.07
CA SER A 4 -1.54 -1.65 -16.95
C SER A 4 -1.91 -3.13 -16.93
N ALA A 5 -2.22 -3.71 -18.08
CA ALA A 5 -2.52 -5.14 -18.19
C ALA A 5 -1.29 -6.00 -17.82
N LEU A 6 -0.10 -5.59 -18.28
CA LEU A 6 1.16 -6.26 -17.93
C LEU A 6 1.44 -6.21 -16.42
N SER A 7 1.23 -5.05 -15.79
CA SER A 7 1.42 -4.89 -14.35
C SER A 7 0.48 -5.78 -13.52
N VAL A 8 -0.81 -5.84 -13.89
CA VAL A 8 -1.78 -6.74 -13.24
C VAL A 8 -1.41 -8.21 -13.46
N GLY A 9 -1.02 -8.58 -14.68
CA GLY A 9 -0.57 -9.94 -14.98
C GLY A 9 0.63 -10.36 -14.13
N LEU A 10 1.60 -9.47 -13.94
CA LEU A 10 2.76 -9.72 -13.07
C LEU A 10 2.39 -9.80 -11.59
N ALA A 11 1.41 -9.03 -11.13
CA ALA A 11 0.89 -9.16 -9.77
C ALA A 11 0.31 -10.56 -9.56
N VAL A 12 -0.51 -11.04 -10.48
CA VAL A 12 -1.09 -12.40 -10.43
C VAL A 12 0.01 -13.45 -10.45
N LEU A 13 1.02 -13.31 -11.32
CA LEU A 13 2.15 -14.23 -11.36
C LEU A 13 2.92 -14.25 -10.02
N PHE A 14 3.17 -13.09 -9.41
CA PHE A 14 3.80 -13.02 -8.09
C PHE A 14 2.98 -13.76 -7.02
N VAL A 15 1.65 -13.60 -7.02
CA VAL A 15 0.76 -14.36 -6.12
C VAL A 15 0.84 -15.86 -6.39
N LEU A 16 0.90 -16.29 -7.65
CA LEU A 16 1.03 -17.71 -7.99
C LEU A 16 2.38 -18.29 -7.54
N PHE A 17 3.49 -17.55 -7.68
CA PHE A 17 4.79 -18.01 -7.22
C PHE A 17 4.89 -18.08 -5.70
N THR A 18 4.36 -17.08 -5.00
CA THR A 18 4.31 -17.09 -3.52
C THR A 18 3.40 -18.22 -3.00
N ALA A 19 2.27 -18.47 -3.67
CA ALA A 19 1.42 -19.61 -3.39
C ALA A 19 2.14 -20.95 -3.59
N ALA A 20 2.84 -21.12 -4.72
CA ALA A 20 3.60 -22.33 -4.99
C ALA A 20 4.69 -22.56 -3.93
N ALA A 21 5.45 -21.52 -3.57
CA ALA A 21 6.47 -21.59 -2.52
C ALA A 21 5.89 -22.01 -1.17
N ALA A 22 4.75 -21.41 -0.78
CA ALA A 22 4.04 -21.76 0.45
C ALA A 22 3.53 -23.21 0.42
N ILE A 23 2.92 -23.66 -0.68
CA ILE A 23 2.43 -25.04 -0.84
C ILE A 23 3.58 -26.04 -0.73
N VAL A 24 4.74 -25.77 -1.34
CA VAL A 24 5.92 -26.64 -1.23
C VAL A 24 6.35 -26.76 0.24
N ARG A 25 6.41 -25.65 0.99
CA ARG A 25 6.72 -25.65 2.43
C ARG A 25 5.70 -26.44 3.25
N VAL A 26 4.41 -26.31 2.94
CA VAL A 26 3.31 -27.08 3.56
C VAL A 26 3.50 -28.57 3.32
N VAL A 27 3.74 -28.98 2.07
CA VAL A 27 3.92 -30.39 1.68
C VAL A 27 5.17 -31.00 2.32
N GLN A 28 6.24 -30.20 2.49
CA GLN A 28 7.45 -30.61 3.19
C GLN A 28 7.27 -30.69 4.73
N GLY A 29 6.12 -30.29 5.27
CA GLY A 29 5.87 -30.24 6.72
C GLY A 29 6.72 -29.19 7.46
N ARG A 30 7.29 -28.22 6.74
CA ARG A 30 8.17 -27.17 7.29
C ARG A 30 7.41 -25.88 7.51
N LEU A 31 6.29 -25.97 8.23
CA LEU A 31 5.49 -24.80 8.57
C LEU A 31 6.11 -24.04 9.75
N PRO A 32 6.21 -22.71 9.67
CA PRO A 32 6.55 -21.88 10.83
C PRO A 32 5.41 -21.92 11.86
N ALA A 33 5.67 -21.40 13.06
CA ALA A 33 4.62 -21.21 14.05
C ALA A 33 3.54 -20.26 13.50
N LEU A 34 2.29 -20.73 13.47
CA LEU A 34 1.13 -20.00 12.98
C LEU A 34 0.25 -19.59 14.16
N ARG A 35 0.09 -18.28 14.37
CA ARG A 35 -0.90 -17.73 15.29
C ARG A 35 -2.13 -17.31 14.53
N LEU A 36 -3.20 -18.10 14.67
CA LEU A 36 -4.50 -17.81 14.06
C LEU A 36 -5.32 -16.77 14.86
N VAL A 37 -4.98 -16.57 16.13
CA VAL A 37 -5.66 -15.60 17.00
C VAL A 37 -4.75 -14.40 17.28
N PRO A 38 -5.30 -13.18 17.27
CA PRO A 38 -4.53 -11.99 17.58
C PRO A 38 -4.09 -12.02 19.05
N ASP A 39 -2.87 -11.54 19.30
CA ASP A 39 -2.39 -11.35 20.66
C ASP A 39 -3.10 -10.13 21.28
N VAL A 40 -3.80 -10.36 22.39
CA VAL A 40 -4.51 -9.32 23.15
C VAL A 40 -3.96 -9.20 24.57
N SER A 41 -2.75 -9.72 24.80
CA SER A 41 -2.10 -9.75 26.11
C SER A 41 -1.71 -8.37 26.65
N SER A 42 -1.50 -7.40 25.76
CA SER A 42 -1.07 -6.05 26.12
C SER A 42 -1.99 -4.98 25.53
N TRP A 43 -2.08 -3.84 26.22
CA TRP A 43 -2.81 -2.68 25.70
C TRP A 43 -2.23 -2.18 24.38
N GLN A 44 -0.90 -2.30 24.18
CA GLN A 44 -0.28 -1.96 22.90
C GLN A 44 -0.74 -2.89 21.77
N ALA A 45 -0.85 -4.19 22.03
CA ALA A 45 -1.32 -5.14 21.02
C ALA A 45 -2.77 -4.87 20.62
N VAL A 46 -3.61 -4.47 21.59
CA VAL A 46 -5.00 -4.04 21.31
C VAL A 46 -5.02 -2.76 20.46
N LEU A 47 -4.18 -1.76 20.75
CA LEU A 47 -4.07 -0.54 19.94
C LEU A 47 -3.57 -0.84 18.52
N ALA A 48 -2.65 -1.79 18.35
CA ALA A 48 -2.15 -2.22 17.05
C ALA A 48 -3.22 -2.89 16.18
N ILE A 49 -4.28 -3.45 16.77
CA ILE A 49 -5.43 -3.95 15.99
C ILE A 49 -6.20 -2.76 15.38
N PHE A 50 -6.30 -1.64 16.08
CA PHE A 50 -6.98 -0.45 15.56
C PHE A 50 -6.21 0.24 14.42
N THR A 51 -4.89 0.13 14.36
CA THR A 51 -4.06 0.64 13.24
C THR A 51 -4.22 -0.17 11.96
N VAL A 52 -4.75 -1.39 12.03
CA VAL A 52 -5.06 -2.23 10.85
C VAL A 52 -6.20 -1.65 10.02
N VAL A 53 -7.24 -1.08 10.65
CA VAL A 53 -8.40 -0.55 9.93
C VAL A 53 -8.00 0.59 8.98
N PRO A 54 -7.21 1.59 9.40
CA PRO A 54 -6.59 2.57 8.50
C PRO A 54 -5.76 1.97 7.37
N VAL A 55 -4.90 0.99 7.66
CA VAL A 55 -4.05 0.33 6.64
C VAL A 55 -4.91 -0.36 5.59
N MET A 56 -5.95 -1.09 6.01
CA MET A 56 -6.90 -1.73 5.09
C MET A 56 -7.68 -0.70 4.29
N THR A 57 -8.10 0.39 4.92
CA THR A 57 -8.78 1.50 4.22
C THR A 57 -7.87 2.12 3.15
N ASN A 58 -6.57 2.29 3.45
CA ASN A 58 -5.58 2.75 2.49
C ASN A 58 -5.38 1.77 1.34
N ALA A 59 -5.36 0.46 1.60
CA ALA A 59 -5.21 -0.55 0.55
C ALA A 59 -6.39 -0.57 -0.42
N PHE A 60 -7.60 -0.26 0.05
CA PHE A 60 -8.82 -0.28 -0.75
C PHE A 60 -9.23 1.08 -1.34
N ILE A 61 -8.42 2.13 -1.15
CA ILE A 61 -8.76 3.46 -1.65
C ILE A 61 -8.50 3.57 -3.16
N CYS A 62 -9.58 3.72 -3.93
CA CYS A 62 -9.51 3.94 -5.38
C CYS A 62 -10.29 5.17 -5.86
N HIS A 63 -10.91 5.90 -4.93
CA HIS A 63 -11.87 6.98 -5.17
C HIS A 63 -11.32 8.13 -6.05
N TYR A 64 -10.01 8.40 -6.00
CA TYR A 64 -9.39 9.43 -6.84
C TYR A 64 -9.41 9.08 -8.34
N ASN A 65 -9.59 7.81 -8.70
CA ASN A 65 -9.69 7.36 -10.09
C ASN A 65 -11.13 7.36 -10.64
N VAL A 66 -12.14 7.56 -9.78
CA VAL A 66 -13.57 7.51 -10.15
C VAL A 66 -13.88 8.50 -11.27
N GLN A 67 -13.48 9.76 -11.12
CA GLN A 67 -13.81 10.81 -12.10
C GLN A 67 -13.15 10.59 -13.48
N PRO A 68 -11.84 10.31 -13.59
CA PRO A 68 -11.21 9.96 -14.87
C PRO A 68 -11.86 8.77 -15.56
N ILE A 69 -12.11 7.67 -14.84
CA ILE A 69 -12.71 6.45 -15.41
C ILE A 69 -14.14 6.72 -15.88
N TYR A 70 -14.93 7.47 -15.11
CA TYR A 70 -16.29 7.82 -15.49
C TYR A 70 -16.33 8.64 -16.78
N ARG A 71 -15.40 9.59 -16.95
CA ARG A 71 -15.28 10.38 -18.19
C ARG A 71 -14.91 9.50 -19.38
N GLU A 72 -13.94 8.60 -19.22
CA GLU A 72 -13.55 7.65 -20.26
C GLU A 72 -14.71 6.74 -20.68
N LEU A 73 -15.51 6.26 -19.72
CA LEU A 73 -16.72 5.48 -20.00
C LEU A 73 -17.79 6.30 -20.70
N LYS A 74 -18.01 7.55 -20.28
CA LYS A 74 -19.00 8.45 -20.87
C LYS A 74 -18.66 8.82 -22.31
N ASP A 75 -17.38 9.00 -22.60
CA ASP A 75 -16.90 9.37 -23.94
C ASP A 75 -16.83 8.15 -24.89
N SER A 76 -17.03 6.93 -24.36
CA SER A 76 -17.02 5.70 -25.14
C SER A 76 -18.37 5.46 -25.84
N PRO A 77 -18.43 5.35 -27.17
CA PRO A 77 -19.67 5.14 -27.92
C PRO A 77 -20.31 3.77 -27.67
N ALA A 78 -19.56 2.81 -27.10
CA ALA A 78 -20.06 1.48 -26.76
C ALA A 78 -20.76 1.42 -25.38
N CYS A 79 -20.68 2.48 -24.57
CA CYS A 79 -21.20 2.49 -23.20
C CYS A 79 -22.58 3.15 -23.12
N LEU A 80 -23.65 2.35 -23.18
CA LEU A 80 -25.03 2.86 -23.13
C LEU A 80 -25.43 3.38 -21.73
N HIS A 81 -24.89 2.77 -20.67
CA HIS A 81 -25.16 3.14 -19.27
C HIS A 81 -23.84 3.31 -18.49
N PRO A 82 -23.20 4.49 -18.54
CA PRO A 82 -21.88 4.70 -17.94
C PRO A 82 -21.88 4.55 -16.41
N GLY A 83 -22.95 4.95 -15.72
CA GLY A 83 -23.07 4.78 -14.26
C GLY A 83 -23.11 3.30 -13.83
N ALA A 84 -24.01 2.51 -14.40
CA ALA A 84 -24.14 1.09 -14.07
C ALA A 84 -22.90 0.28 -14.50
N THR A 85 -22.28 0.64 -15.64
CA THR A 85 -21.02 0.03 -16.09
C THR A 85 -19.89 0.33 -15.11
N MET A 86 -19.80 1.57 -14.64
CA MET A 86 -18.80 1.98 -13.67
C MET A 86 -18.98 1.25 -12.34
N GLU A 87 -20.20 1.15 -11.82
CA GLU A 87 -20.49 0.45 -10.57
C GLU A 87 -20.08 -1.03 -10.66
N ARG A 88 -20.43 -1.71 -11.75
CA ARG A 88 -20.03 -3.10 -11.98
C ARG A 88 -18.52 -3.25 -12.11
N ALA A 89 -17.86 -2.36 -12.83
CA ALA A 89 -16.40 -2.37 -12.99
C ALA A 89 -15.69 -2.12 -11.66
N ALA A 90 -16.18 -1.17 -10.86
CA ALA A 90 -15.66 -0.88 -9.52
C ALA A 90 -15.87 -2.07 -8.57
N GLY A 91 -17.07 -2.66 -8.56
CA GLY A 91 -17.37 -3.84 -7.74
C GLY A 91 -16.51 -5.06 -8.11
N LEU A 92 -16.38 -5.35 -9.41
CA LEU A 92 -15.55 -6.46 -9.89
C LEU A 92 -14.06 -6.24 -9.60
N SER A 93 -13.55 -5.03 -9.86
CA SER A 93 -12.14 -4.71 -9.55
C SER A 93 -11.86 -4.82 -8.05
N GLN A 94 -12.76 -4.33 -7.20
CA GLN A 94 -12.64 -4.47 -5.75
C GLN A 94 -12.66 -5.94 -5.31
N ALA A 95 -13.52 -6.78 -5.89
CA ALA A 95 -13.57 -8.21 -5.60
C ALA A 95 -12.26 -8.91 -6.00
N ILE A 96 -11.71 -8.59 -7.18
CA ILE A 96 -10.43 -9.13 -7.65
C ILE A 96 -9.29 -8.69 -6.72
N CYS A 97 -9.20 -7.40 -6.39
CA CYS A 97 -8.20 -6.87 -5.46
C CYS A 97 -8.29 -7.52 -4.09
N THR A 98 -9.50 -7.71 -3.56
CA THR A 98 -9.72 -8.41 -2.28
C THR A 98 -9.21 -9.85 -2.34
N GLY A 99 -9.50 -10.57 -3.42
CA GLY A 99 -8.98 -11.92 -3.63
C GLY A 99 -7.46 -11.97 -3.68
N LEU A 100 -6.83 -11.03 -4.41
CA LEU A 100 -5.37 -10.93 -4.48
C LEU A 100 -4.75 -10.61 -3.12
N TYR A 101 -5.31 -9.67 -2.35
CA TYR A 101 -4.83 -9.35 -1.01
C TYR A 101 -4.99 -10.52 -0.05
N ALA A 102 -6.16 -11.17 -0.02
CA ALA A 102 -6.41 -12.31 0.85
C ALA A 102 -5.48 -13.50 0.54
N THR A 103 -5.30 -13.83 -0.75
CA THR A 103 -4.41 -14.92 -1.16
C THR A 103 -2.94 -14.60 -0.87
N THR A 104 -2.49 -13.38 -1.16
CA THR A 104 -1.13 -12.94 -0.84
C THR A 104 -0.87 -13.00 0.66
N ALA A 105 -1.76 -12.45 1.48
CA ALA A 105 -1.64 -12.46 2.93
C ALA A 105 -1.62 -13.88 3.49
N LEU A 106 -2.51 -14.76 3.00
CA LEU A 106 -2.57 -16.16 3.41
C LEU A 106 -1.25 -16.89 3.10
N PHE A 107 -0.76 -16.83 1.87
CA PHE A 107 0.44 -17.56 1.48
C PHE A 107 1.72 -16.98 2.09
N ALA A 108 1.81 -15.67 2.21
CA ALA A 108 2.92 -15.03 2.93
C ALA A 108 2.93 -15.44 4.40
N TYR A 109 1.77 -15.44 5.07
CA TYR A 109 1.68 -15.86 6.47
C TYR A 109 1.96 -17.37 6.64
N LEU A 110 1.58 -18.22 5.68
CA LEU A 110 2.00 -19.63 5.67
C LEU A 110 3.51 -19.81 5.50
N LEU A 111 4.17 -18.90 4.78
CA LEU A 111 5.60 -18.99 4.50
C LEU A 111 6.46 -18.50 5.66
N PHE A 112 6.01 -17.46 6.37
CA PHE A 112 6.80 -16.77 7.41
C PHE A 112 6.23 -16.88 8.83
N GLY A 113 4.93 -17.14 8.99
CA GLY A 113 4.26 -17.26 10.29
C GLY A 113 4.45 -16.04 11.18
N ASP A 114 4.76 -16.26 12.46
CA ASP A 114 5.04 -15.19 13.42
C ASP A 114 6.24 -14.29 13.07
N SER A 115 7.08 -14.71 12.12
CA SER A 115 8.23 -13.92 11.63
C SER A 115 7.90 -13.01 10.44
N THR A 116 6.63 -12.83 10.07
CA THR A 116 6.22 -11.86 9.05
C THR A 116 6.58 -10.43 9.48
N ALA A 117 7.42 -9.76 8.69
CA ALA A 117 7.79 -8.38 8.90
C ALA A 117 6.67 -7.42 8.45
N ALA A 118 6.70 -6.20 8.96
CA ALA A 118 5.81 -5.12 8.54
C ALA A 118 5.86 -4.88 7.02
N ASP A 119 7.06 -4.93 6.45
CA ASP A 119 7.29 -5.09 5.01
C ASP A 119 7.56 -6.56 4.70
N VAL A 120 6.55 -7.26 4.19
CA VAL A 120 6.66 -8.68 3.82
C VAL A 120 7.71 -8.93 2.73
N LEU A 121 8.04 -7.94 1.90
CA LEU A 121 9.07 -8.09 0.87
C LEU A 121 10.46 -8.24 1.48
N ALA A 122 10.69 -7.68 2.67
CA ALA A 122 11.94 -7.89 3.41
C ALA A 122 12.12 -9.37 3.81
N ASN A 123 11.04 -10.11 4.04
CA ASN A 123 11.13 -11.56 4.26
C ASN A 123 11.52 -12.33 2.99
N TYR A 124 11.05 -11.89 1.82
CA TYR A 124 11.41 -12.50 0.52
C TYR A 124 12.84 -12.18 0.07
N ASP A 125 13.51 -11.20 0.70
CA ASP A 125 14.93 -10.93 0.50
C ASP A 125 15.85 -11.87 1.30
N GLN A 126 15.27 -12.73 2.15
CA GLN A 126 16.00 -13.81 2.82
C GLN A 126 15.85 -15.13 2.07
N ASP A 127 16.72 -16.10 2.39
CA ASP A 127 16.66 -17.44 1.82
C ASP A 127 15.37 -18.14 2.29
N LEU A 128 14.53 -18.54 1.34
CA LEU A 128 13.27 -19.24 1.60
C LEU A 128 13.50 -20.73 1.84
N GLY A 129 14.75 -21.22 1.93
CA GLY A 129 15.08 -22.61 2.22
C GLY A 129 14.45 -23.59 1.23
N LEU A 130 14.15 -23.11 0.02
CA LEU A 130 13.56 -23.86 -1.09
C LEU A 130 14.67 -24.21 -2.07
N SER A 131 14.77 -23.49 -3.19
CA SER A 131 15.84 -23.62 -4.16
C SER A 131 16.26 -22.23 -4.61
N GLN A 132 17.56 -22.05 -4.88
CA GLN A 132 18.09 -20.77 -5.33
C GLN A 132 17.29 -20.19 -6.51
N ALA A 133 16.91 -21.04 -7.47
CA ALA A 133 16.12 -20.62 -8.63
C ALA A 133 14.72 -20.10 -8.26
N MET A 134 14.02 -20.73 -7.30
CA MET A 134 12.71 -20.24 -6.87
C MET A 134 12.82 -18.90 -6.14
N ASP A 135 13.83 -18.77 -5.29
CA ASP A 135 14.08 -17.54 -4.53
C ASP A 135 14.42 -16.38 -5.47
N ASP A 136 15.30 -16.61 -6.45
CA ASP A 136 15.65 -15.63 -7.47
C ASP A 136 14.43 -15.23 -8.33
N ILE A 137 13.57 -16.18 -8.70
CA ILE A 137 12.36 -15.92 -9.48
C ILE A 137 11.38 -15.05 -8.68
N VAL A 138 11.14 -15.36 -7.42
CA VAL A 138 10.23 -14.56 -6.56
C VAL A 138 10.79 -13.15 -6.38
N ARG A 139 12.10 -13.01 -6.16
CA ARG A 139 12.78 -11.73 -5.99
C ARG A 139 12.71 -10.86 -7.23
N VAL A 140 13.14 -11.39 -8.37
CA VAL A 140 13.06 -10.68 -9.65
C VAL A 140 11.61 -10.34 -9.99
N GLY A 141 10.68 -11.24 -9.68
CA GLY A 141 9.25 -11.04 -9.88
C GLY A 141 8.72 -9.79 -9.18
N TYR A 142 8.95 -9.65 -7.87
CA TYR A 142 8.48 -8.45 -7.16
C TYR A 142 9.25 -7.19 -7.57
N ILE A 143 10.55 -7.28 -7.88
CA ILE A 143 11.34 -6.12 -8.35
C ILE A 143 10.76 -5.59 -9.66
N VAL A 144 10.53 -6.47 -10.64
CA VAL A 144 9.95 -6.09 -11.93
C VAL A 144 8.52 -5.56 -11.76
N HIS A 145 7.73 -6.17 -10.87
CA HIS A 145 6.39 -5.69 -10.55
C HIS A 145 6.42 -4.25 -10.00
N LEU A 146 7.24 -3.98 -8.99
CA LEU A 146 7.37 -2.64 -8.40
C LEU A 146 7.88 -1.60 -9.41
N LEU A 147 8.85 -1.97 -10.26
CA LEU A 147 9.35 -1.10 -11.32
C LEU A 147 8.27 -0.70 -12.34
N LEU A 148 7.31 -1.60 -12.62
CA LEU A 148 6.21 -1.33 -13.56
C LEU A 148 5.04 -0.59 -12.91
N VAL A 149 4.76 -0.85 -11.63
CA VAL A 149 3.70 -0.14 -10.88
C VAL A 149 4.09 1.31 -10.65
N PHE A 150 5.36 1.59 -10.38
CA PHE A 150 5.85 2.93 -10.09
C PHE A 150 5.45 4.00 -11.12
N PRO A 151 5.72 3.87 -12.44
CA PRO A 151 5.33 4.87 -13.42
C PRO A 151 3.81 5.00 -13.56
N ILE A 152 3.05 3.92 -13.31
CA ILE A 152 1.58 3.92 -13.37
C ILE A 152 1.02 4.83 -12.28
N VAL A 153 1.55 4.75 -11.05
CA VAL A 153 1.11 5.58 -9.91
C VAL A 153 1.70 6.99 -9.97
N HIS A 154 2.93 7.13 -10.46
CA HIS A 154 3.59 8.42 -10.55
C HIS A 154 2.94 9.34 -11.60
N PHE A 155 2.37 8.78 -12.66
CA PHE A 155 1.68 9.55 -13.70
C PHE A 155 0.54 10.44 -13.16
N PRO A 156 -0.49 9.91 -12.47
CA PRO A 156 -1.57 10.72 -11.91
C PRO A 156 -1.10 11.64 -10.78
N LEU A 157 -0.09 11.24 -9.99
CA LEU A 157 0.53 12.11 -8.99
C LEU A 157 1.07 13.39 -9.64
N ARG A 158 1.82 13.25 -10.73
CA ARG A 158 2.40 14.39 -11.45
C ARG A 158 1.33 15.28 -12.07
N LEU A 159 0.27 14.70 -12.63
CA LEU A 159 -0.85 15.49 -13.17
C LEU A 159 -1.55 16.29 -12.06
N THR A 160 -1.76 15.66 -10.91
CA THR A 160 -2.36 16.32 -9.74
C THR A 160 -1.47 17.46 -9.23
N ALA A 161 -0.16 17.24 -9.17
CA ALA A 161 0.81 18.27 -8.79
C ALA A 161 0.83 19.45 -9.79
N ASP A 162 0.73 19.18 -11.10
CA ASP A 162 0.64 20.24 -12.12
C ASP A 162 -0.62 21.09 -11.94
N ILE A 163 -1.78 20.46 -11.72
CA ILE A 163 -3.06 21.16 -11.50
C ILE A 163 -2.99 22.01 -10.22
N LEU A 164 -2.40 21.47 -9.14
CA LEU A 164 -2.30 22.15 -7.86
C LEU A 164 -1.35 23.36 -7.90
N LEU A 165 -0.17 23.21 -8.52
CA LEU A 165 0.86 24.24 -8.54
C LEU A 165 0.68 25.24 -9.68
N PHE A 166 0.06 24.84 -10.79
CA PHE A 166 -0.13 25.66 -11.99
C PHE A 166 -1.58 25.67 -12.50
N PRO A 167 -2.57 26.04 -11.67
CA PRO A 167 -3.99 25.99 -12.05
C PRO A 167 -4.35 26.89 -13.25
N ARG A 168 -3.54 27.91 -13.54
CA ARG A 168 -3.74 28.86 -14.65
C ARG A 168 -2.90 28.52 -15.90
N ALA A 169 -2.27 27.36 -15.93
CA ALA A 169 -1.52 26.89 -17.08
C ALA A 169 -2.41 26.81 -18.33
N ARG A 170 -2.07 27.56 -19.39
CA ARG A 170 -2.80 27.52 -20.68
C ARG A 170 -2.44 26.31 -21.54
N LEU A 171 -1.23 25.77 -21.37
CA LEU A 171 -0.73 24.63 -22.14
C LEU A 171 -0.76 23.37 -21.28
N PRO A 172 -1.17 22.22 -21.85
CA PRO A 172 -1.13 20.94 -21.13
C PRO A 172 0.31 20.55 -20.79
N LEU A 173 0.49 19.80 -19.70
CA LEU A 173 1.79 19.45 -19.13
C LEU A 173 2.76 18.85 -20.16
N TRP A 174 2.28 17.92 -20.99
CA TRP A 174 3.09 17.22 -21.99
C TRP A 174 3.72 18.15 -23.04
N ARG A 175 3.17 19.35 -23.24
CA ARG A 175 3.69 20.33 -24.21
C ARG A 175 4.81 21.20 -23.62
N SER A 176 4.97 21.22 -22.30
CA SER A 176 5.97 22.04 -21.61
C SER A 176 7.04 21.18 -20.95
N GLN A 177 8.13 20.95 -21.68
CA GLN A 177 9.25 20.10 -21.25
C GLN A 177 9.87 20.56 -19.91
N ARG A 178 9.99 21.87 -19.69
CA ARG A 178 10.54 22.41 -18.44
C ARG A 178 9.68 22.08 -17.22
N ARG A 179 8.36 22.30 -17.32
CA ARG A 179 7.42 22.01 -16.23
C ARG A 179 7.35 20.52 -15.96
N PHE A 180 7.30 19.71 -17.02
CA PHE A 180 7.33 18.26 -16.92
C PHE A 180 8.57 17.76 -16.18
N PHE A 181 9.75 18.25 -16.54
CA PHE A 181 11.01 17.86 -15.91
C PHE A 181 11.05 18.25 -14.43
N TRP A 182 10.79 19.52 -14.11
CA TRP A 182 10.87 20.00 -12.73
C TRP A 182 9.83 19.36 -11.81
N LEU A 183 8.59 19.18 -12.28
CA LEU A 183 7.58 18.46 -11.51
C LEU A 183 8.01 17.03 -11.24
N THR A 184 8.50 16.32 -12.26
CA THR A 184 8.98 14.93 -12.10
C THR A 184 10.17 14.86 -11.15
N ALA A 185 11.16 15.75 -11.28
CA ALA A 185 12.32 15.79 -10.41
C ALA A 185 11.95 16.11 -8.96
N ALA A 186 11.05 17.07 -8.74
CA ALA A 186 10.58 17.45 -7.41
C ALA A 186 9.76 16.33 -6.75
N THR A 187 8.82 15.72 -7.47
CA THR A 187 8.02 14.61 -6.91
C THR A 187 8.87 13.37 -6.66
N MET A 188 9.83 13.05 -7.55
CA MET A 188 10.81 11.98 -7.33
C MET A 188 11.69 12.25 -6.10
N GLY A 189 12.24 13.46 -5.99
CA GLY A 189 13.07 13.85 -4.86
C GLY A 189 12.31 13.76 -3.53
N LEU A 190 11.03 14.17 -3.53
CA LEU A 190 10.17 14.03 -2.36
C LEU A 190 9.91 12.56 -2.00
N ILE A 191 9.54 11.72 -2.97
CA ILE A 191 9.30 10.29 -2.73
C ILE A 191 10.56 9.61 -2.19
N LEU A 192 11.72 9.88 -2.80
CA LEU A 192 13.00 9.35 -2.35
C LEU A 192 13.35 9.86 -0.95
N GLY A 193 13.17 11.15 -0.69
CA GLY A 193 13.37 11.74 0.63
C GLY A 193 12.51 11.08 1.70
N CYS A 194 11.21 10.88 1.43
CA CYS A 194 10.32 10.15 2.33
C CYS A 194 10.79 8.70 2.55
N GLY A 195 11.19 7.99 1.49
CA GLY A 195 11.67 6.61 1.59
C GLY A 195 12.98 6.46 2.37
N LEU A 196 13.84 7.49 2.38
CA LEU A 196 15.07 7.51 3.17
C LEU A 196 14.83 7.89 4.64
N LEU A 197 13.79 8.68 4.92
CA LEU A 197 13.50 9.18 6.27
C LEU A 197 12.54 8.28 7.06
N VAL A 198 11.70 7.50 6.39
CA VAL A 198 10.67 6.66 7.03
C VAL A 198 11.16 5.21 7.07
N PRO A 199 11.56 4.70 8.25
CA PRO A 199 12.11 3.34 8.38
C PRO A 199 11.04 2.25 8.43
N ASP A 200 9.76 2.63 8.66
CA ASP A 200 8.65 1.69 8.77
C ASP A 200 7.51 2.07 7.81
N ILE A 201 7.30 1.22 6.80
CA ILE A 201 6.24 1.38 5.82
C ILE A 201 4.85 1.18 6.43
N TYR A 202 4.74 0.39 7.50
CA TYR A 202 3.46 0.14 8.16
C TYR A 202 2.94 1.40 8.85
N ALA A 203 3.80 2.07 9.64
CA ALA A 203 3.47 3.37 10.23
C ALA A 203 3.04 4.40 9.18
N LEU A 204 3.71 4.43 8.03
CA LEU A 204 3.34 5.32 6.92
C LEU A 204 1.93 5.01 6.38
N PHE A 205 1.64 3.74 6.10
CA PHE A 205 0.34 3.34 5.58
C PHE A 205 -0.79 3.47 6.60
N SER A 206 -0.51 3.28 7.89
CA SER A 206 -1.52 3.50 8.93
C SER A 206 -1.90 4.97 9.02
N LEU A 207 -0.91 5.86 9.06
CA LEU A 207 -1.13 7.31 9.15
C LEU A 207 -1.82 7.86 7.90
N LEU A 208 -1.32 7.51 6.71
CA LEU A 208 -1.95 7.91 5.44
C LEU A 208 -3.36 7.34 5.31
N GLY A 209 -3.57 6.12 5.80
CA GLY A 209 -4.89 5.51 5.88
C GLY A 209 -5.84 6.32 6.75
N ALA A 210 -5.41 6.65 7.96
CA ALA A 210 -6.23 7.30 8.98
C ALA A 210 -6.61 8.72 8.58
N ILE A 211 -5.70 9.43 7.90
CA ILE A 211 -5.93 10.81 7.48
C ILE A 211 -6.53 10.86 6.07
N VAL A 212 -5.80 10.37 5.07
CA VAL A 212 -6.12 10.60 3.66
C VAL A 212 -7.18 9.63 3.18
N ALA A 213 -6.96 8.32 3.34
CA ALA A 213 -7.86 7.31 2.79
C ALA A 213 -9.24 7.37 3.45
N VAL A 214 -9.31 7.45 4.78
CA VAL A 214 -10.56 7.58 5.51
C VAL A 214 -11.32 8.86 5.14
N SER A 215 -10.61 9.98 4.98
CA SER A 215 -11.24 11.23 4.56
C SER A 215 -11.84 11.14 3.16
N ILE A 216 -11.12 10.57 2.20
CA ILE A 216 -11.58 10.44 0.81
C ILE A 216 -12.68 9.38 0.68
N GLY A 217 -12.57 8.26 1.39
CA GLY A 217 -13.47 7.12 1.25
C GLY A 217 -14.77 7.23 2.05
N PHE A 218 -14.76 7.93 3.19
CA PHE A 218 -15.91 7.98 4.09
C PHE A 218 -16.38 9.42 4.35
N THR A 219 -15.51 10.27 4.87
CA THR A 219 -15.89 11.62 5.35
C THR A 219 -16.34 12.52 4.20
N PHE A 220 -15.56 12.62 3.13
CA PHE A 220 -15.83 13.52 2.02
C PHE A 220 -17.09 13.14 1.22
N PRO A 221 -17.32 11.87 0.83
CA PRO A 221 -18.57 11.46 0.20
C PRO A 221 -19.79 11.72 1.08
N ALA A 222 -19.69 11.47 2.39
CA ALA A 222 -20.77 11.71 3.33
C ALA A 222 -21.11 13.22 3.44
N LEU A 223 -20.09 14.08 3.54
CA LEU A 223 -20.29 15.52 3.55
C LEU A 223 -20.88 16.03 2.23
N LEU A 224 -20.42 15.53 1.09
CA LEU A 224 -21.01 15.86 -0.21
C LEU A 224 -22.49 15.49 -0.27
N ALA A 225 -22.87 14.30 0.18
CA ALA A 225 -24.26 13.87 0.20
C ALA A 225 -25.15 14.73 1.13
N LEU A 226 -24.63 15.17 2.28
CA LEU A 226 -25.38 16.01 3.23
C LEU A 226 -25.47 17.47 2.80
N LEU A 227 -24.44 17.99 2.14
CA LEU A 227 -24.31 19.41 1.81
C LEU A 227 -24.84 19.77 0.41
N THR A 228 -25.08 18.78 -0.46
CA THR A 228 -25.57 19.03 -1.82
C THR A 228 -27.03 19.51 -1.79
N PRO A 229 -27.32 20.77 -2.16
CA PRO A 229 -28.68 21.28 -2.17
C PRO A 229 -29.52 20.56 -3.22
N GLY A 230 -30.72 20.12 -2.85
CA GLY A 230 -31.66 19.45 -3.78
C GLY A 230 -31.46 17.94 -3.92
N LEU A 231 -30.48 17.32 -3.24
CA LEU A 231 -30.36 15.86 -3.19
C LEU A 231 -31.39 15.29 -2.20
N THR A 232 -32.41 14.58 -2.71
CA THR A 232 -33.42 13.92 -1.87
C THR A 232 -32.93 12.53 -1.47
N LEU A 233 -32.39 12.43 -0.25
CA LEU A 233 -32.02 11.15 0.36
C LEU A 233 -33.23 10.50 1.02
N SER A 234 -33.45 9.23 0.75
CA SER A 234 -34.35 8.37 1.52
C SER A 234 -33.88 8.25 2.99
N SER A 235 -34.77 7.83 3.88
CA SER A 235 -34.44 7.67 5.30
C SER A 235 -33.30 6.68 5.53
N THR A 236 -33.22 5.62 4.73
CA THR A 236 -32.15 4.61 4.79
C THR A 236 -30.81 5.16 4.31
N GLU A 237 -30.80 5.87 3.18
CA GLU A 237 -29.59 6.52 2.66
C GLU A 237 -29.07 7.58 3.63
N ARG A 238 -29.98 8.34 4.27
CA ARG A 238 -29.61 9.34 5.27
C ARG A 238 -28.93 8.71 6.48
N VAL A 239 -29.46 7.59 6.98
CA VAL A 239 -28.82 6.84 8.07
C VAL A 239 -27.45 6.32 7.60
N ALA A 240 -27.35 5.75 6.41
CA ALA A 240 -26.09 5.25 5.87
C ALA A 240 -25.02 6.35 5.76
N VAL A 241 -25.38 7.53 5.27
CA VAL A 241 -24.49 8.69 5.14
C VAL A 241 -23.99 9.17 6.51
N TRP A 242 -24.87 9.27 7.50
CA TRP A 242 -24.47 9.63 8.87
C TRP A 242 -23.59 8.56 9.50
N CYS A 243 -23.90 7.27 9.30
CA CYS A 243 -23.05 6.17 9.75
C CYS A 243 -21.66 6.24 9.10
N MET A 244 -21.56 6.47 7.79
CA MET A 244 -20.29 6.64 7.09
C MET A 244 -19.48 7.81 7.68
N LEU A 245 -20.12 8.94 7.98
CA LEU A 245 -19.46 10.09 8.58
C LEU A 245 -18.91 9.78 9.98
N VAL A 246 -19.74 9.18 10.85
CA VAL A 246 -19.34 8.84 12.22
C VAL A 246 -18.22 7.79 12.22
N VAL A 247 -18.32 6.75 11.39
CA VAL A 247 -17.28 5.73 11.26
C VAL A 247 -15.99 6.34 10.72
N GLY A 248 -16.07 7.20 9.70
CA GLY A 248 -14.88 7.87 9.16
C GLY A 248 -14.17 8.74 10.19
N VAL A 249 -14.93 9.58 10.91
CA VAL A 249 -14.36 10.45 11.95
C VAL A 249 -13.76 9.64 13.10
N THR A 250 -14.45 8.60 13.56
CA THR A 250 -13.97 7.77 14.67
C THR A 250 -12.70 7.03 14.29
N VAL A 251 -12.66 6.35 13.14
CA VAL A 251 -11.47 5.63 12.65
C VAL A 251 -10.28 6.58 12.45
N SER A 252 -10.53 7.78 11.92
CA SER A 252 -9.47 8.79 11.73
C SER A 252 -8.87 9.23 13.07
N ILE A 253 -9.70 9.57 14.05
CA ILE A 253 -9.25 9.99 15.39
C ILE A 253 -8.50 8.86 16.08
N THR A 254 -9.07 7.65 16.11
CA THR A 254 -8.43 6.52 16.79
C THR A 254 -7.14 6.07 16.11
N GLY A 255 -7.09 6.10 14.78
CA GLY A 255 -5.90 5.77 14.00
C GLY A 255 -4.77 6.76 14.28
N VAL A 256 -5.02 8.06 14.09
CA VAL A 256 -4.02 9.10 14.33
C VAL A 256 -3.57 9.12 15.79
N ALA A 257 -4.49 8.97 16.75
CA ALA A 257 -4.11 8.90 18.16
C ALA A 257 -3.19 7.70 18.45
N SER A 258 -3.49 6.54 17.87
CA SER A 258 -2.66 5.34 18.03
C SER A 258 -1.27 5.54 17.41
N ASP A 259 -1.20 6.08 16.19
CA ASP A 259 0.07 6.38 15.52
C ASP A 259 0.93 7.38 16.30
N VAL A 260 0.31 8.44 16.84
CA VAL A 260 1.00 9.44 17.68
C VAL A 260 1.51 8.80 18.97
N ILE A 261 0.72 7.95 19.64
CA ILE A 261 1.16 7.26 20.86
C ILE A 261 2.36 6.37 20.57
N VAL A 262 2.31 5.58 19.51
CA VAL A 262 3.43 4.71 19.09
C VAL A 262 4.67 5.55 18.77
N ALA A 263 4.52 6.67 18.04
CA ALA A 263 5.62 7.57 17.73
C ALA A 263 6.22 8.23 18.99
N CYS A 264 5.39 8.67 19.94
CA CYS A 264 5.86 9.24 21.21
C CYS A 264 6.62 8.20 22.04
N GLN A 265 6.16 6.95 22.08
CA GLN A 265 6.85 5.86 22.76
C GLN A 265 8.23 5.59 22.15
N TRP A 266 8.32 5.60 20.81
CA TRP A 266 9.58 5.49 20.09
C TRP A 266 10.55 6.63 20.46
N LEU A 267 10.07 7.88 20.46
CA LEU A 267 10.88 9.07 20.82
C LEU A 267 11.33 9.06 22.28
N SER A 268 10.52 8.51 23.20
CA SER A 268 10.86 8.42 24.62
C SER A 268 11.89 7.33 24.95
N GLY A 269 12.33 6.55 23.96
CA GLY A 269 13.29 5.45 24.16
C GLY A 269 12.71 4.27 24.96
N LEU A 270 11.40 4.23 25.18
CA LEU A 270 10.72 3.15 25.90
C LEU A 270 10.49 1.89 25.03
N HIS A 271 10.93 1.90 23.77
CA HIS A 271 10.85 0.77 22.85
C HIS A 271 12.25 0.24 22.51
N GLN A 272 12.58 -0.96 22.95
CA GLN A 272 13.56 -1.78 22.23
C GLN A 272 12.91 -2.26 20.93
N PRO A 273 13.61 -2.23 19.78
CA PRO A 273 13.05 -2.70 18.53
C PRO A 273 12.57 -4.16 18.67
N SER A 274 11.39 -4.44 18.12
CA SER A 274 10.92 -5.82 17.92
C SER A 274 12.04 -6.66 17.27
N PRO A 275 12.28 -7.91 17.71
CA PRO A 275 13.47 -8.71 17.35
C PRO A 275 13.60 -9.05 15.84
N ALA A 276 12.70 -8.57 14.99
CA ALA A 276 12.67 -8.84 13.55
C ALA A 276 13.47 -7.84 12.68
N HIS A 277 14.02 -6.76 13.22
CA HIS A 277 14.78 -5.78 12.43
C HIS A 277 16.10 -5.35 13.10
N PRO A 278 17.27 -5.86 12.65
CA PRO A 278 18.49 -5.09 12.78
C PRO A 278 18.39 -3.88 11.85
N SER A 279 18.31 -2.69 12.43
CA SER A 279 18.38 -1.43 11.67
C SER A 279 19.67 -1.37 10.83
N ASN A 280 19.59 -0.92 9.57
CA ASN A 280 20.76 -0.74 8.69
C ASN A 280 21.83 0.22 9.27
N ALA A 281 21.46 1.05 10.25
CA ALA A 281 22.40 1.89 11.01
C ALA A 281 23.39 1.05 11.84
N SER A 282 22.98 -0.12 12.32
CA SER A 282 23.84 -1.04 13.09
C SER A 282 24.88 -1.75 12.21
N LEU A 283 24.56 -2.01 10.93
CA LEU A 283 25.48 -2.55 9.94
C LEU A 283 26.54 -1.54 9.47
N LEU A 284 26.18 -0.25 9.39
CA LEU A 284 27.13 0.82 9.04
C LEU A 284 28.11 1.13 10.18
N LEU A 285 27.67 1.02 11.44
CA LEU A 285 28.56 1.21 12.60
C LEU A 285 29.45 -0.01 12.87
N ASN A 286 29.00 -1.23 12.55
CA ASN A 286 29.79 -2.45 12.75
C ASN A 286 30.74 -2.74 11.57
N SER A 287 30.52 -2.15 10.39
CA SER A 287 31.43 -2.24 9.24
C SER A 287 32.62 -1.28 9.33
N SER A 288 32.56 -0.22 10.16
CA SER A 288 33.71 0.66 10.43
C SER A 288 34.80 0.04 11.32
N SER A 289 34.57 -1.16 11.87
CA SER A 289 35.51 -1.85 12.78
C SER A 289 36.18 -3.09 12.19
N LEU A 290 35.95 -3.44 10.92
CA LEU A 290 36.56 -4.60 10.28
C LEU A 290 37.64 -4.20 9.26
N PRO A 291 38.88 -4.74 9.33
CA PRO A 291 39.93 -4.44 8.37
C PRO A 291 39.54 -4.93 6.96
N LEU A 292 39.81 -4.06 5.96
CA LEU A 292 39.45 -4.12 4.52
C LEU A 292 39.96 -5.33 3.70
N ALA A 293 40.16 -6.50 4.30
CA ALA A 293 40.84 -7.63 3.65
C ALA A 293 39.99 -8.89 3.40
N GLN A 294 38.68 -8.91 3.69
CA GLN A 294 37.88 -10.16 3.59
C GLN A 294 36.62 -10.12 2.70
N VAL A 295 36.41 -9.09 1.87
CA VAL A 295 35.19 -8.96 1.04
C VAL A 295 35.26 -9.75 -0.30
N TRP A 296 36.23 -10.65 -0.50
CA TRP A 296 36.25 -11.47 -1.72
C TRP A 296 36.91 -12.85 -1.54
N PRO A 297 36.16 -13.96 -1.51
CA PRO A 297 36.65 -15.25 -1.97
C PRO A 297 36.29 -15.40 -3.46
N ALA A 298 37.33 -15.67 -4.24
CA ALA A 298 37.25 -15.94 -5.67
C ALA A 298 36.42 -17.19 -6.00
N ARG A 299 35.87 -17.19 -7.22
CA ARG A 299 35.17 -18.29 -7.90
C ARG A 299 35.87 -19.64 -7.73
N HIS A 300 35.09 -20.69 -7.56
CA HIS A 300 35.11 -21.89 -8.41
C HIS A 300 33.71 -22.51 -8.45
#